data_AF-U9U3L7-F1
#
_entry.id   AF-U9U3L7-F1
#
_cell.length_a   1.000
_cell.length_b   1.000
_cell.length_c   1.000
_cell.angle_alpha   90.00
_cell.angle_beta   90.00
_cell.angle_gamma   90.00
#
_symmetry.space_group_name_H-M   'P 1'
#
loop_
_entity.id
_entity.type
_entity.pdbx_description
1 polymer ?
#
loop_
_entity_poly.entity_id
_entity_poly.type
_entity_poly.pdbx_seq_one_letter_code
_entity_poly.pdbx_strand_id
1 'polypeptide(L)'
;MLGIFFKILNYFIQIYSSIPNVPFYSFCSYCSYCKKPFVRKLWCKKCDPFRLIERVASGNSNIDKFIKDTIYCARNDDCPELPEWIPFDRFININLIGEGGFAKVYSAIWNDGEAKYFKLDDGNWKRREPEPIKVALKRLNDSQNMTSEYLNELIIHWHFCERYGGLQFYGMTKDPETEEYMMVVQFAEGNLRNFLSNNFNNLLWKDKIRYLQGMAVDLKYLHKLGYCHQDLHSGNILQIFDQSYISDFGLSRPSDKQKLNNKLCGVLPYIAPEVLNGILE
;
A
#
# COMPACT_ATOMS: atom_id res chain seq x y z
N MET A 1 0.87 13.30 -26.23
CA MET A 1 1.39 11.91 -26.20
C MET A 1 0.91 11.14 -24.96
N LEU A 2 1.04 11.69 -23.75
CA LEU A 2 0.50 11.06 -22.51
C LEU A 2 -1.04 10.85 -22.52
N GLY A 3 -1.84 11.75 -23.11
CA GLY A 3 -3.29 11.52 -23.24
C GLY A 3 -3.69 10.33 -24.12
N ILE A 4 -2.86 9.96 -25.10
CA ILE A 4 -3.09 8.76 -25.94
C ILE A 4 -2.75 7.50 -25.14
N PHE A 5 -1.72 7.55 -24.31
CA PHE A 5 -1.31 6.48 -23.42
C PHE A 5 -2.44 6.07 -22.45
N PHE A 6 -3.14 7.05 -21.85
CA PHE A 6 -4.27 6.78 -20.96
C PHE A 6 -5.52 6.27 -21.70
N LYS A 7 -5.77 6.73 -22.92
CA LYS A 7 -6.82 6.15 -23.78
C LYS A 7 -6.53 4.69 -24.14
N ILE A 8 -5.27 4.35 -24.44
CA ILE A 8 -4.84 2.97 -24.70
C ILE A 8 -4.95 2.12 -23.43
N LEU A 9 -4.56 2.65 -22.27
CA LEU A 9 -4.72 1.97 -20.98
C LEU A 9 -6.20 1.67 -20.68
N ASN A 10 -7.11 2.64 -20.88
CA ASN A 10 -8.56 2.45 -20.75
C ASN A 10 -9.12 1.38 -21.69
N TYR A 11 -8.62 1.32 -22.93
CA TYR A 11 -8.98 0.29 -23.89
C TYR A 11 -8.51 -1.11 -23.44
N PHE A 12 -7.30 -1.24 -22.89
CA PHE A 12 -6.83 -2.51 -22.32
C PHE A 12 -7.61 -2.91 -21.06
N ILE A 13 -7.99 -1.95 -20.20
CA ILE A 13 -8.81 -2.21 -19.00
C ILE A 13 -10.16 -2.83 -19.39
N GLN A 14 -10.83 -2.29 -20.43
CA GLN A 14 -12.10 -2.83 -20.95
C GLN A 14 -11.98 -4.26 -21.49
N ILE A 15 -10.84 -4.61 -22.11
CA ILE A 15 -10.59 -5.97 -22.64
C ILE A 15 -10.36 -6.98 -21.51
N TYR A 16 -9.77 -6.57 -20.38
CA TYR A 16 -9.41 -7.46 -19.28
C TYR A 16 -10.47 -7.58 -18.18
N SER A 17 -11.49 -6.72 -18.18
CA SER A 17 -12.67 -6.79 -17.29
C SER A 17 -13.65 -7.92 -17.63
N SER A 18 -13.50 -8.60 -18.76
CA SER A 18 -14.38 -9.67 -19.25
C SER A 18 -14.02 -11.08 -18.73
N ILE A 19 -13.04 -11.20 -17.82
CA ILE A 19 -12.57 -12.48 -17.27
C ILE A 19 -13.22 -12.70 -15.89
N PRO A 20 -13.84 -13.88 -15.62
CA PRO A 20 -14.67 -14.09 -14.43
C PRO A 20 -13.94 -13.90 -13.10
N ASN A 21 -14.72 -13.44 -12.12
CA ASN A 21 -14.30 -13.16 -10.74
C ASN A 21 -13.90 -14.43 -9.99
N VAL A 22 -12.81 -14.33 -9.22
CA VAL A 22 -12.39 -15.35 -8.24
C VAL A 22 -12.80 -14.82 -6.85
N PRO A 23 -13.39 -15.65 -5.97
CA PRO A 23 -14.02 -15.17 -4.74
C PRO A 23 -13.04 -14.56 -3.72
N PHE A 24 -13.58 -13.62 -2.96
CA PHE A 24 -12.95 -12.87 -1.88
C PHE A 24 -12.75 -13.78 -0.65
N TYR A 25 -11.53 -13.87 -0.09
CA TYR A 25 -11.29 -14.69 1.11
C TYR A 25 -11.83 -14.03 2.38
N SER A 26 -12.53 -14.85 3.17
CA SER A 26 -13.09 -14.61 4.50
C SER A 26 -12.00 -14.33 5.55
N PHE A 27 -12.26 -13.39 6.46
CA PHE A 27 -11.53 -13.27 7.72
C PHE A 27 -11.45 -14.63 8.43
N CYS A 28 -10.30 -14.96 9.03
CA CYS A 28 -10.13 -16.22 9.77
C CYS A 28 -11.02 -16.20 11.03
N SER A 29 -11.99 -17.10 11.13
CA SER A 29 -13.00 -17.13 12.20
C SER A 29 -12.59 -18.00 13.40
N TYR A 30 -11.48 -18.74 13.30
CA TYR A 30 -11.02 -19.71 14.29
C TYR A 30 -9.50 -19.68 14.44
N CYS A 31 -9.00 -19.91 15.66
CA CYS A 31 -7.55 -20.06 15.89
C CYS A 31 -7.03 -21.39 15.30
N SER A 32 -5.99 -21.33 14.46
CA SER A 32 -5.42 -22.52 13.80
C SER A 32 -4.80 -23.54 14.77
N TYR A 33 -4.36 -23.12 15.95
CA TYR A 33 -3.75 -24.00 16.97
C TYR A 33 -4.77 -24.60 17.94
N CYS A 34 -5.62 -23.78 18.56
CA CYS A 34 -6.57 -24.27 19.58
C CYS A 34 -7.97 -24.56 19.05
N LYS A 35 -8.22 -24.30 17.75
CA LYS A 35 -9.49 -24.54 17.04
C LYS A 35 -10.72 -23.89 17.67
N LYS A 36 -10.54 -22.91 18.56
CA LYS A 36 -11.64 -22.17 19.19
C LYS A 36 -12.05 -20.96 18.34
N PRO A 37 -13.36 -20.65 18.25
CA PRO A 37 -13.85 -19.44 17.60
C PRO A 37 -13.41 -18.18 18.35
N PHE A 38 -13.17 -17.08 17.63
CA PHE A 38 -12.86 -15.80 18.25
C PHE A 38 -14.08 -15.23 18.99
N VAL A 39 -14.01 -15.09 20.31
CA VAL A 39 -15.17 -14.77 21.18
C VAL A 39 -15.39 -13.25 21.31
N ARG A 40 -15.23 -12.47 20.23
CA ARG A 40 -15.39 -10.98 20.13
C ARG A 40 -14.14 -10.11 20.31
N LYS A 41 -12.97 -10.70 20.55
CA LYS A 41 -11.64 -10.10 20.26
C LYS A 41 -10.79 -11.20 19.64
N LEU A 42 -9.95 -10.85 18.67
CA LEU A 42 -9.08 -11.77 17.92
C LEU A 42 -7.94 -12.40 18.77
N TRP A 43 -8.15 -12.55 20.08
CA TRP A 43 -7.11 -12.90 21.05
C TRP A 43 -7.31 -14.31 21.60
N CYS A 44 -6.28 -15.16 21.53
CA CYS A 44 -6.15 -16.38 22.33
C CYS A 44 -5.07 -16.18 23.40
N LYS A 45 -5.48 -15.81 24.62
CA LYS A 45 -4.58 -15.64 25.78
C LYS A 45 -3.61 -16.80 26.07
N LYS A 46 -3.92 -18.02 25.59
CA LYS A 46 -3.07 -19.22 25.76
C LYS A 46 -2.15 -19.50 24.56
N CYS A 47 -2.48 -18.99 23.37
CA CYS A 47 -1.83 -19.34 22.11
C CYS A 47 -0.93 -18.21 21.59
N ASP A 48 -1.17 -16.99 22.05
CA ASP A 48 -0.47 -15.81 21.57
C ASP A 48 0.90 -15.71 22.27
N PRO A 49 2.03 -15.82 21.52
CA PRO A 49 3.34 -15.68 22.12
C PRO A 49 3.48 -14.28 22.71
N PHE A 50 4.03 -14.20 23.93
CA PHE A 50 4.39 -12.96 24.61
C PHE A 50 5.18 -11.98 23.70
N ARG A 51 5.99 -12.53 22.78
CA ARG A 51 6.80 -11.79 21.79
C ARG A 51 6.01 -10.94 20.78
N LEU A 52 4.72 -11.22 20.58
CA LEU A 52 3.83 -10.46 19.68
C LEU A 52 3.18 -9.24 20.35
N ILE A 53 3.13 -9.23 21.68
CA ILE A 53 2.42 -8.22 22.47
C ILE A 53 3.30 -6.99 22.74
N GLU A 54 4.62 -7.16 22.86
CA GLU A 54 5.56 -6.05 23.11
C GLU A 54 5.86 -5.19 21.87
N ARG A 55 5.51 -5.67 20.66
CA ARG A 55 5.82 -4.99 19.38
C ARG A 55 4.82 -3.88 19.00
N VAL A 56 3.71 -3.72 19.71
CA VAL A 56 2.61 -2.86 19.25
C VAL A 56 2.15 -1.93 20.37
N ALA A 57 2.78 -0.76 20.42
CA ALA A 57 2.48 0.33 21.33
C ALA A 57 2.48 1.68 20.57
N SER A 58 1.66 1.78 19.52
CA SER A 58 1.59 3.01 18.71
C SER A 58 0.94 4.18 19.44
N GLY A 59 0.19 3.89 20.50
CA GLY A 59 -0.70 4.84 21.15
C GLY A 59 -2.04 5.02 20.43
N ASN A 60 -2.29 4.30 19.32
CA ASN A 60 -3.54 4.34 18.57
C ASN A 60 -4.16 2.94 18.41
N SER A 61 -5.38 2.76 18.92
CA SER A 61 -6.06 1.46 18.90
C SER A 61 -6.38 0.94 17.49
N ASN A 62 -6.57 1.82 16.50
CA ASN A 62 -6.86 1.43 15.12
C ASN A 62 -5.60 0.91 14.43
N ILE A 63 -4.47 1.59 14.59
CA ILE A 63 -3.17 1.11 14.08
C ILE A 63 -2.77 -0.19 14.77
N ASP A 64 -2.87 -0.22 16.10
CA ASP A 64 -2.53 -1.41 16.87
C ASP A 64 -3.38 -2.61 16.44
N LYS A 65 -4.67 -2.37 16.16
CA LYS A 65 -5.57 -3.39 15.64
C LYS A 65 -5.16 -3.81 14.23
N PHE A 66 -4.89 -2.86 13.33
CA PHE A 66 -4.47 -3.15 11.96
C PHE A 66 -3.21 -4.02 11.92
N ILE A 67 -2.14 -3.63 12.62
CA ILE A 67 -0.89 -4.41 12.70
C ILE A 67 -1.13 -5.80 13.31
N LYS A 68 -1.99 -5.91 14.33
CA LYS A 68 -2.31 -7.21 14.92
C LYS A 68 -3.06 -8.10 13.91
N ASP A 69 -4.05 -7.54 13.23
CA ASP A 69 -4.88 -8.26 12.26
C ASP A 69 -4.04 -8.81 11.10
N THR A 70 -3.05 -8.05 10.59
CA THR A 70 -2.13 -8.53 9.55
C THR A 70 -1.32 -9.74 10.02
N ILE A 71 -0.77 -9.69 11.23
CA ILE A 71 0.02 -10.79 11.79
C ILE A 71 -0.86 -12.03 12.05
N TYR A 72 -2.10 -11.85 12.48
CA TYR A 72 -3.03 -12.98 12.67
C TYR A 72 -3.37 -13.68 11.35
N CYS A 73 -3.57 -12.93 10.27
CA CYS A 73 -3.84 -13.48 8.94
C CYS A 73 -2.67 -14.31 8.40
N ALA A 74 -1.43 -13.86 8.63
CA ALA A 74 -0.21 -14.51 8.19
C ALA A 74 0.11 -15.86 8.85
N ARG A 75 -0.55 -16.20 9.96
CA ARG A 75 -0.27 -17.45 10.72
C ARG A 75 -0.56 -18.74 9.95
N ASN A 76 -1.23 -18.67 8.80
CA ASN A 76 -1.55 -19.84 7.97
C ASN A 76 -0.58 -20.02 6.79
N ASP A 77 0.36 -19.10 6.58
CA ASP A 77 1.32 -19.12 5.46
C ASP A 77 2.77 -19.12 5.96
N ASP A 78 3.70 -19.60 5.14
CA ASP A 78 5.14 -19.60 5.41
C ASP A 78 5.69 -18.16 5.43
N CYS A 79 5.55 -17.49 6.58
CA CYS A 79 6.17 -16.23 6.98
C CYS A 79 6.16 -15.10 5.92
N PRO A 80 5.03 -14.39 5.74
CA PRO A 80 5.05 -13.18 4.93
C PRO A 80 5.85 -12.07 5.62
N GLU A 81 6.43 -11.19 4.81
CA GLU A 81 6.97 -9.90 5.23
C GLU A 81 5.83 -9.10 5.89
N LEU A 82 5.89 -8.98 7.23
CA LEU A 82 4.80 -8.45 8.04
C LEU A 82 5.05 -7.00 8.43
N PRO A 83 4.03 -6.13 8.34
CA PRO A 83 4.20 -4.74 8.72
C PRO A 83 4.37 -4.65 10.23
N GLU A 84 5.27 -3.78 10.67
CA GLU A 84 5.57 -3.58 12.09
C GLU A 84 5.43 -2.12 12.52
N TRP A 85 5.32 -1.94 13.84
CA TRP A 85 5.47 -0.63 14.44
C TRP A 85 6.96 -0.33 14.60
N ILE A 86 7.43 0.73 13.95
CA ILE A 86 8.84 1.09 13.91
C ILE A 86 9.04 2.34 14.76
N PRO A 87 9.82 2.26 15.86
CA PRO A 87 10.16 3.45 16.64
C PRO A 87 10.85 4.50 15.76
N PHE A 88 10.46 5.76 15.90
CA PHE A 88 10.92 6.82 15.00
C PHE A 88 12.44 7.07 15.08
N ASP A 89 13.04 6.80 16.24
CA ASP A 89 14.50 6.91 16.48
C ASP A 89 15.34 5.90 15.66
N ARG A 90 14.70 4.92 14.99
CA ARG A 90 15.37 3.98 14.08
C ARG A 90 15.63 4.58 12.69
N PHE A 91 15.06 5.73 12.38
CA PHE A 91 15.24 6.42 11.11
C PHE A 91 16.32 7.51 11.22
N ILE A 92 17.28 7.50 10.30
CA ILE A 92 18.31 8.53 10.18
C ILE A 92 18.29 9.15 8.77
N ASN A 93 18.95 10.29 8.60
CA ASN A 93 19.03 11.00 7.32
C ASN A 93 17.66 11.30 6.70
N ILE A 94 16.72 11.75 7.53
CA ILE A 94 15.35 12.08 7.12
C ILE A 94 15.38 13.37 6.29
N ASN A 95 14.92 13.30 5.04
CA ASN A 95 14.90 14.43 4.11
C ASN A 95 13.54 14.52 3.41
N LEU A 96 12.94 15.71 3.33
CA LEU A 96 11.70 15.93 2.57
C LEU A 96 11.97 15.78 1.07
N ILE A 97 11.23 14.89 0.39
CA ILE A 97 11.38 14.62 -1.05
C ILE A 97 10.15 14.99 -1.86
N GLY A 98 9.01 15.24 -1.20
CA GLY A 98 7.80 15.67 -1.87
C GLY A 98 6.77 16.21 -0.89
N GLU A 99 6.07 17.26 -1.31
CA GLU A 99 4.94 17.84 -0.58
C GLU A 99 3.81 18.08 -1.59
N GLY A 100 2.63 17.54 -1.27
CA GLY A 100 1.41 17.73 -2.04
C GLY A 100 0.29 18.24 -1.14
N GLY A 101 -0.91 18.42 -1.71
CA GLY A 101 -2.07 18.93 -0.98
C GLY A 101 -2.56 18.03 0.17
N PHE A 102 -2.20 16.75 0.15
CA PHE A 102 -2.72 15.74 1.09
C PHE A 102 -1.63 15.03 1.90
N ALA A 103 -0.36 15.17 1.53
CA ALA A 103 0.72 14.41 2.12
C ALA A 103 2.09 15.08 1.98
N LYS A 104 2.97 14.80 2.94
CA LYS A 104 4.42 15.03 2.87
C LYS A 104 5.13 13.68 2.82
N VAL A 105 6.12 13.55 1.95
CA VAL A 105 6.91 12.33 1.79
C VAL A 105 8.37 12.65 2.08
N TYR A 106 8.96 11.85 2.95
CA TYR A 106 10.36 11.94 3.33
C TYR A 106 11.11 10.69 2.87
N SER A 107 12.37 10.81 2.48
CA SER A 107 13.28 9.67 2.42
C SER A 107 14.00 9.54 3.76
N ALA A 108 14.23 8.31 4.20
CA ALA A 108 15.05 8.02 5.38
C ALA A 108 15.86 6.73 5.19
N ILE A 109 16.89 6.55 6.02
CA ILE A 109 17.54 5.25 6.20
C ILE A 109 16.95 4.61 7.46
N TRP A 110 16.36 3.43 7.32
CA TRP A 110 15.92 2.61 8.43
C TRP A 110 17.06 1.70 8.87
N ASN A 111 17.66 1.98 10.03
CA ASN A 111 18.88 1.30 10.49
C ASN A 111 18.70 -0.20 10.75
N ASP A 112 17.52 -0.61 11.22
CA ASP A 112 17.29 -2.00 11.56
C ASP A 112 17.00 -2.85 10.31
N GLY A 113 16.51 -2.22 9.24
CA GLY A 113 16.02 -2.90 8.06
C GLY A 113 14.79 -3.75 8.30
N GLU A 114 14.31 -4.36 7.21
CA GLU A 114 13.18 -5.28 7.26
C GLU A 114 13.46 -6.48 8.17
N ALA A 115 12.50 -6.78 9.05
CA ALA A 115 12.59 -7.92 9.95
C ALA A 115 12.43 -9.25 9.20
N LYS A 116 13.55 -9.80 8.72
CA LYS A 116 13.58 -11.10 8.04
C LYS A 116 13.85 -12.23 9.03
N TYR A 117 13.12 -13.33 8.89
CA TYR A 117 13.28 -14.51 9.72
C TYR A 117 13.57 -15.73 8.85
N PHE A 118 14.35 -16.67 9.38
CA PHE A 118 14.57 -17.96 8.76
C PHE A 118 14.38 -19.07 9.77
N LYS A 119 13.86 -20.20 9.29
CA LYS A 119 13.64 -21.39 10.09
C LYS A 119 14.93 -22.20 10.17
N LEU A 120 15.31 -22.56 11.38
CA LEU A 120 16.42 -23.44 11.68
C LEU A 120 15.97 -24.90 11.58
N ASP A 121 16.93 -25.82 11.47
CA ASP A 121 16.67 -27.27 11.36
C ASP A 121 15.93 -27.84 12.59
N ASP A 122 16.09 -27.21 13.75
CA ASP A 122 15.38 -27.55 14.99
C ASP A 122 13.94 -27.00 15.06
N GLY A 123 13.49 -26.31 14.00
CA GLY A 123 12.17 -25.70 13.90
C GLY A 123 12.05 -24.31 14.55
N ASN A 124 13.11 -23.80 15.19
CA ASN A 124 13.13 -22.45 15.75
C ASN A 124 13.31 -21.40 14.65
N TRP A 125 12.76 -20.20 14.88
CA TRP A 125 12.96 -19.06 13.98
C TRP A 125 14.08 -18.16 14.50
N LYS A 126 15.01 -17.80 13.63
CA LYS A 126 16.06 -16.82 13.91
C LYS A 126 15.85 -15.57 13.04
N ARG A 127 15.94 -14.39 13.67
CA ARG A 127 15.95 -13.11 12.95
C ARG A 127 17.30 -12.97 12.23
N ARG A 128 17.28 -12.49 10.99
CA ARG A 128 18.48 -12.07 10.28
C ARG A 128 19.08 -10.84 10.96
N GLU A 129 20.38 -10.64 10.73
CA GLU A 129 21.06 -9.43 11.20
C GLU A 129 20.43 -8.20 10.55
N PRO A 130 20.35 -7.06 11.28
CA PRO A 130 19.90 -5.80 10.73
C PRO A 130 20.66 -5.38 9.47
N GLU A 131 19.93 -4.95 8.44
CA GLU A 131 20.50 -4.44 7.20
C GLU A 131 19.87 -3.08 6.88
N PRO A 132 20.59 -1.96 7.03
CA PRO A 132 20.02 -0.65 6.78
C PRO A 132 19.47 -0.51 5.36
N ILE A 133 18.21 -0.11 5.24
CA ILE A 133 17.57 0.11 3.93
C ILE A 133 17.05 1.54 3.80
N LYS A 134 17.00 2.03 2.57
CA LYS A 134 16.37 3.31 2.26
C LYS A 134 14.86 3.12 2.12
N VAL A 135 14.09 3.93 2.83
CA VAL A 135 12.62 3.89 2.85
C VAL A 135 12.03 5.26 2.55
N ALA A 136 10.75 5.27 2.18
CA ALA A 136 9.94 6.48 2.15
C ALA A 136 9.01 6.50 3.37
N LEU A 137 8.99 7.63 4.07
CA LEU A 137 8.05 7.93 5.14
C LEU A 137 6.94 8.82 4.55
N LYS A 138 5.76 8.27 4.32
CA LYS A 138 4.60 9.02 3.83
C LYS A 138 3.76 9.47 5.02
N ARG A 139 3.77 10.78 5.26
CA ARG A 139 2.92 11.47 6.24
C ARG A 139 1.70 12.04 5.53
N LEU A 140 0.51 11.61 5.92
CA LEU A 140 -0.73 12.23 5.49
C LEU A 140 -1.04 13.42 6.41
N ASN A 141 -1.60 14.48 5.85
CA ASN A 141 -1.99 15.66 6.62
C ASN A 141 -3.05 15.28 7.66
N ASP A 142 -2.94 15.85 8.85
CA ASP A 142 -3.86 15.61 9.97
C ASP A 142 -3.94 14.16 10.47
N SER A 143 -2.90 13.35 10.22
CA SER A 143 -2.88 11.94 10.60
C SER A 143 -2.93 11.71 12.11
N GLN A 144 -2.60 12.71 12.94
CA GLN A 144 -2.78 12.68 14.40
C GLN A 144 -4.23 12.34 14.81
N ASN A 145 -5.21 12.74 13.99
CA ASN A 145 -6.64 12.48 14.22
C ASN A 145 -7.12 11.13 13.64
N MET A 146 -6.26 10.41 12.91
CA MET A 146 -6.53 9.09 12.35
C MET A 146 -7.89 9.02 11.62
N THR A 147 -8.07 9.89 10.63
CA THR A 147 -9.34 9.97 9.90
C THR A 147 -9.63 8.67 9.14
N SER A 148 -10.88 8.48 8.71
CA SER A 148 -11.26 7.33 7.91
C SER A 148 -10.51 7.27 6.57
N GLU A 149 -10.15 8.43 6.01
CA GLU A 149 -9.37 8.53 4.77
C GLU A 149 -7.95 7.97 4.97
N TYR A 150 -7.28 8.34 6.07
CA TYR A 150 -5.97 7.80 6.42
C TYR A 150 -6.00 6.28 6.54
N LEU A 151 -6.94 5.76 7.34
CA LEU A 151 -7.08 4.33 7.55
C LEU A 151 -7.42 3.59 6.26
N ASN A 152 -8.24 4.19 5.40
CA ASN A 152 -8.60 3.60 4.11
C ASN A 152 -7.38 3.51 3.18
N GLU A 153 -6.57 4.56 3.07
CA GLU A 153 -5.34 4.50 2.29
C GLU A 153 -4.38 3.42 2.82
N LEU A 154 -4.16 3.38 4.14
CA LEU A 154 -3.35 2.35 4.80
C LEU A 154 -3.84 0.93 4.45
N ILE A 155 -5.14 0.68 4.56
CA ILE A 155 -5.76 -0.62 4.31
C ILE A 155 -5.64 -1.01 2.83
N ILE A 156 -5.92 -0.09 1.91
CA ILE A 156 -5.81 -0.35 0.46
C ILE A 156 -4.36 -0.68 0.11
N HIS A 157 -3.42 0.13 0.58
CA HIS A 157 -1.99 -0.07 0.31
C HIS A 157 -1.52 -1.44 0.78
N TRP A 158 -1.89 -1.85 2.00
CA TRP A 158 -1.56 -3.16 2.54
C TRP A 158 -2.14 -4.31 1.72
N HIS A 159 -3.44 -4.28 1.42
CA HIS A 159 -4.07 -5.35 0.63
C HIS A 159 -3.49 -5.45 -0.78
N PHE A 160 -3.08 -4.32 -1.34
CA PHE A 160 -2.47 -4.26 -2.65
C PHE A 160 -1.05 -4.86 -2.63
N CYS A 161 -0.24 -4.50 -1.64
CA CYS A 161 1.07 -5.09 -1.36
C CYS A 161 0.96 -6.61 -1.14
N GLU A 162 0.15 -7.04 -0.19
CA GLU A 162 0.04 -8.43 0.27
C GLU A 162 -0.43 -9.40 -0.82
N ARG A 163 -1.41 -9.01 -1.64
CA ARG A 163 -2.04 -9.95 -2.59
C ARG A 163 -1.44 -9.92 -3.99
N TYR A 164 -0.84 -8.81 -4.37
CA TYR A 164 -0.52 -8.54 -5.77
C TYR A 164 0.89 -8.05 -6.00
N GLY A 165 1.72 -7.99 -4.95
CA GLY A 165 3.10 -7.51 -5.06
C GLY A 165 3.17 -6.03 -5.38
N GLY A 166 2.20 -5.25 -4.88
CA GLY A 166 2.25 -3.78 -4.92
C GLY A 166 3.46 -3.23 -4.17
N LEU A 167 3.58 -1.90 -4.13
CA LEU A 167 4.67 -1.23 -3.42
C LEU A 167 4.82 -1.77 -1.98
N GLN A 168 6.04 -2.15 -1.59
CA GLN A 168 6.26 -2.80 -0.29
C GLN A 168 5.84 -1.89 0.87
N PHE A 169 5.08 -2.46 1.80
CA PHE A 169 4.63 -1.81 3.02
C PHE A 169 5.32 -2.42 4.24
N TYR A 170 6.27 -1.69 4.81
CA TYR A 170 7.05 -2.16 5.96
C TYR A 170 6.36 -1.94 7.30
N GLY A 171 5.42 -0.99 7.35
CA GLY A 171 4.66 -0.71 8.57
C GLY A 171 4.47 0.76 8.83
N MET A 172 4.48 1.13 10.10
CA MET A 172 4.09 2.47 10.55
C MET A 172 5.02 3.02 11.61
N THR A 173 5.10 4.34 11.67
CA THR A 173 5.80 5.07 12.72
C THR A 173 5.02 6.33 13.11
N LYS A 174 5.49 7.04 14.14
CA LYS A 174 4.93 8.31 14.57
C LYS A 174 6.06 9.29 14.86
N ASP A 175 5.96 10.45 14.24
CA ASP A 175 6.87 11.56 14.47
C ASP A 175 6.64 12.12 15.89
N PRO A 176 7.64 12.07 16.79
CA PRO A 176 7.49 12.57 18.15
C PRO A 176 7.38 14.10 18.23
N GLU A 177 7.77 14.84 17.19
CA GLU A 177 7.68 16.30 17.17
C GLU A 177 6.29 16.76 16.74
N THR A 178 5.73 16.14 15.68
CA THR A 178 4.41 16.53 15.16
C THR A 178 3.25 15.67 15.67
N GLU A 179 3.55 14.56 16.35
CA GLU A 179 2.58 13.54 16.80
C GLU A 179 1.78 12.89 15.66
N GLU A 180 2.22 13.08 14.42
CA GLU A 180 1.59 12.54 13.22
C GLU A 180 2.11 11.14 12.89
N TYR A 181 1.19 10.27 12.47
CA TYR A 181 1.51 8.93 11.99
C TYR A 181 2.00 8.96 10.54
N MET A 182 2.96 8.10 10.24
CA MET A 182 3.55 7.93 8.92
C MET A 182 3.54 6.47 8.49
N MET A 183 3.26 6.24 7.21
CA MET A 183 3.46 4.94 6.57
C MET A 183 4.93 4.79 6.18
N VAL A 184 5.50 3.62 6.41
CA VAL A 184 6.87 3.25 6.02
C VAL A 184 6.77 2.33 4.83
N VAL A 185 7.16 2.82 3.65
CA VAL A 185 7.01 2.12 2.37
C VAL A 185 8.33 2.06 1.61
N GLN A 186 8.37 1.21 0.59
CA GLN A 186 9.51 1.12 -0.33
C GLN A 186 9.88 2.49 -0.90
N PHE A 187 11.16 2.84 -0.84
CA PHE A 187 11.65 4.03 -1.50
C PHE A 187 11.65 3.84 -3.02
N ALA A 188 11.15 4.83 -3.75
CA ALA A 188 11.23 4.91 -5.20
C ALA A 188 12.05 6.13 -5.63
N GLU A 189 12.88 5.97 -6.66
CA GLU A 189 13.74 7.06 -7.18
C GLU A 189 12.92 8.19 -7.81
N GLY A 190 11.70 7.90 -8.24
CA GLY A 190 10.77 8.90 -8.76
C GLY A 190 9.46 8.29 -9.25
N ASN A 191 8.66 9.13 -9.90
CA ASN A 191 7.44 8.69 -10.57
C ASN A 191 7.67 8.42 -12.07
N LEU A 192 6.73 7.70 -12.67
CA LEU A 192 6.74 7.32 -14.07
C LEU A 192 6.84 8.53 -15.00
N ARG A 193 6.21 9.66 -14.65
CA ARG A 193 6.33 10.91 -15.41
C ARG A 193 7.78 11.36 -15.50
N ASN A 194 8.50 11.45 -14.38
CA ASN A 194 9.91 11.85 -14.36
C ASN A 194 10.79 10.83 -15.08
N PHE A 195 10.54 9.53 -14.87
CA PHE A 195 11.26 8.46 -15.54
C PHE A 195 11.11 8.54 -17.07
N LEU A 196 9.88 8.68 -17.57
CA LEU A 196 9.60 8.79 -18.99
C LEU A 196 10.20 10.08 -19.57
N SER A 197 10.07 11.22 -18.90
CA SER A 197 10.67 12.49 -19.37
C SER A 197 12.18 12.37 -19.65
N ASN A 198 12.89 11.56 -18.87
CA ASN A 198 14.34 11.39 -19.02
C ASN A 198 14.73 10.22 -19.95
N ASN A 199 13.87 9.20 -20.10
CA ASN A 199 14.24 7.94 -20.75
C ASN A 199 13.41 7.59 -22.00
N PHE A 200 12.38 8.37 -22.36
CA PHE A 200 11.39 7.97 -23.38
C PHE A 200 11.99 7.54 -24.73
N ASN A 201 13.05 8.23 -25.18
CA ASN A 201 13.72 7.96 -26.45
C ASN A 201 14.63 6.73 -26.40
N ASN A 202 15.06 6.32 -25.20
CA ASN A 202 15.93 5.16 -24.99
C ASN A 202 15.13 3.86 -24.76
N LEU A 203 13.84 3.99 -24.42
CA LEU A 203 12.95 2.85 -24.19
C LEU A 203 12.53 2.19 -25.52
N LEU A 204 12.69 0.87 -25.60
CA LEU A 204 12.16 0.09 -26.72
C LEU A 204 10.64 -0.03 -26.59
N TRP A 205 9.95 -0.25 -27.71
CA TRP A 205 8.50 -0.45 -27.71
C TRP A 205 8.07 -1.60 -26.80
N LYS A 206 8.85 -2.68 -26.74
CA LYS A 206 8.58 -3.81 -25.83
C LYS A 206 8.58 -3.39 -24.35
N ASP A 207 9.43 -2.44 -23.95
CA ASP A 207 9.52 -1.98 -22.57
C ASP A 207 8.31 -1.09 -22.25
N LYS A 208 7.92 -0.22 -23.19
CA LYS A 208 6.71 0.61 -23.08
C LYS A 208 5.45 -0.25 -22.92
N ILE A 209 5.34 -1.33 -23.70
CA ILE A 209 4.24 -2.29 -23.61
C ILE A 209 4.28 -3.03 -22.27
N ARG A 210 5.46 -3.44 -21.78
CA ARG A 210 5.61 -4.10 -20.48
C ARG A 210 5.12 -3.20 -19.33
N TYR A 211 5.52 -1.93 -19.32
CA TYR A 211 5.05 -0.97 -18.31
C TYR A 211 3.52 -0.79 -18.37
N LEU A 212 2.96 -0.64 -19.57
CA LEU A 212 1.51 -0.57 -19.80
C LEU A 212 0.77 -1.79 -19.26
N GLN A 213 1.30 -2.99 -19.55
CA GLN A 213 0.73 -4.24 -19.06
C GLN A 213 0.78 -4.33 -17.53
N GLY A 214 1.90 -3.95 -16.92
CA GLY A 214 2.03 -3.89 -15.45
C GLY A 214 0.97 -2.99 -14.82
N MET A 215 0.83 -1.75 -15.28
CA MET A 215 -0.18 -0.83 -14.74
C MET A 215 -1.62 -1.29 -14.97
N ALA A 216 -1.90 -1.93 -16.11
CA ALA A 216 -3.23 -2.48 -16.38
C ALA A 216 -3.57 -3.65 -15.42
N VAL A 217 -2.56 -4.49 -15.12
CA VAL A 217 -2.67 -5.58 -14.16
C VAL A 217 -2.89 -5.04 -12.75
N ASP A 218 -2.09 -4.06 -12.33
CA ASP A 218 -2.24 -3.38 -11.05
C ASP A 218 -3.65 -2.79 -10.87
N LEU A 219 -4.14 -2.05 -11.87
CA LEU A 219 -5.46 -1.44 -11.79
C LEU A 219 -6.58 -2.49 -11.76
N LYS A 220 -6.44 -3.58 -12.52
CA LYS A 220 -7.36 -4.72 -12.46
C LYS A 220 -7.43 -5.29 -11.05
N TYR A 221 -6.28 -5.40 -10.37
CA TYR A 221 -6.23 -5.90 -9.01
C TYR A 221 -6.84 -4.93 -7.99
N LEU A 222 -6.60 -3.63 -8.14
CA LEU A 222 -7.28 -2.61 -7.33
C LEU A 222 -8.81 -2.70 -7.47
N HIS A 223 -9.29 -2.88 -8.71
CA HIS A 223 -10.71 -3.06 -8.98
C HIS A 223 -11.26 -4.37 -8.40
N LYS A 224 -10.48 -5.46 -8.39
CA LYS A 224 -10.85 -6.72 -7.74
C LYS A 224 -10.96 -6.60 -6.22
N LEU A 225 -10.20 -5.69 -5.60
CA LEU A 225 -10.37 -5.34 -4.19
C LEU A 225 -11.63 -4.50 -3.94
N GLY A 226 -12.34 -4.09 -5.00
CA GLY A 226 -13.56 -3.29 -4.91
C GLY A 226 -13.30 -1.79 -4.82
N TYR A 227 -12.10 -1.31 -5.17
CA TYR A 227 -11.74 0.10 -5.12
C TYR A 227 -11.50 0.68 -6.51
N CYS A 228 -11.79 1.97 -6.66
CA CYS A 228 -11.34 2.79 -7.77
C CYS A 228 -10.39 3.87 -7.27
N HIS A 229 -9.31 4.10 -8.01
CA HIS A 229 -8.22 5.00 -7.58
C HIS A 229 -8.60 6.48 -7.50
N GLN A 230 -9.47 6.94 -8.42
CA GLN A 230 -9.91 8.34 -8.60
C GLN A 230 -8.85 9.39 -8.98
N ASP A 231 -7.56 9.07 -8.87
CA ASP A 231 -6.47 10.00 -9.19
C ASP A 231 -5.29 9.30 -9.88
N LEU A 232 -5.61 8.38 -10.80
CA LEU A 232 -4.58 7.64 -11.52
C LEU A 232 -3.96 8.53 -12.61
N HIS A 233 -2.70 8.91 -12.41
CA HIS A 233 -1.88 9.57 -13.43
C HIS A 233 -0.41 9.18 -13.27
N SER A 234 0.42 9.45 -14.29
CA SER A 234 1.86 9.11 -14.28
C SER A 234 2.69 9.71 -13.14
N GLY A 235 2.10 10.62 -12.34
CA GLY A 235 2.73 11.18 -11.14
C GLY A 235 2.50 10.33 -9.89
N ASN A 236 1.41 9.54 -9.86
CA ASN A 236 1.04 8.63 -8.78
C ASN A 236 1.43 7.18 -9.10
N ILE A 237 2.27 6.99 -10.13
CA ILE A 237 2.86 5.70 -10.47
C ILE A 237 4.34 5.82 -10.14
N LEU A 238 4.80 5.12 -9.12
CA LEU A 238 6.20 5.10 -8.72
C LEU A 238 6.99 4.17 -9.63
N GLN A 239 8.24 4.53 -9.88
CA GLN A 239 9.18 3.73 -10.66
C GLN A 239 10.32 3.30 -9.75
N ILE A 240 10.53 1.98 -9.65
CA ILE A 240 11.67 1.37 -8.96
C ILE A 240 12.34 0.44 -9.96
N PHE A 241 13.59 0.74 -10.31
CA PHE A 241 14.30 0.06 -11.40
C PHE A 241 13.42 -0.04 -12.67
N ASP A 242 13.14 -1.26 -13.14
CA ASP A 242 12.31 -1.57 -14.31
C ASP A 242 10.87 -1.96 -13.96
N GLN A 243 10.40 -1.65 -12.74
CA GLN A 243 9.04 -1.93 -12.29
C GLN A 243 8.29 -0.63 -11.94
N SER A 244 7.00 -0.61 -12.27
CA SER A 244 6.11 0.52 -12.01
C SER A 244 5.03 0.08 -11.04
N TYR A 245 4.76 0.89 -10.02
CA TYR A 245 3.79 0.58 -8.98
C TYR A 245 2.76 1.69 -8.87
N ILE A 246 1.48 1.33 -8.87
CA ILE A 246 0.41 2.26 -8.50
C ILE A 246 0.58 2.65 -7.02
N SER A 247 0.45 3.94 -6.73
CA SER A 247 0.60 4.52 -5.40
C SER A 247 -0.41 5.65 -5.18
N ASP A 248 -0.43 6.21 -3.97
CA ASP A 248 -1.28 7.32 -3.57
C ASP A 248 -2.78 7.00 -3.60
N PHE A 249 -3.21 6.27 -2.57
CA PHE A 249 -4.60 5.80 -2.47
C PHE A 249 -5.49 6.75 -1.67
N GLY A 250 -5.03 7.96 -1.34
CA GLY A 250 -5.76 8.90 -0.48
C GLY A 250 -7.13 9.33 -1.02
N LEU A 251 -7.32 9.29 -2.35
CA LEU A 251 -8.61 9.54 -3.01
C LEU A 251 -9.35 8.27 -3.43
N SER A 252 -8.78 7.09 -3.17
CA SER A 252 -9.39 5.83 -3.58
C SER A 252 -10.68 5.57 -2.80
N ARG A 253 -11.71 5.08 -3.51
CA ARG A 253 -13.03 4.82 -2.91
C ARG A 253 -13.59 3.47 -3.34
N PRO A 254 -14.45 2.86 -2.51
CA PRO A 254 -15.24 1.70 -2.92
C PRO A 254 -16.03 2.00 -4.19
N SER A 255 -16.01 1.05 -5.14
CA SER A 255 -16.63 1.23 -6.45
C SER A 255 -18.14 1.42 -6.39
N ASP A 256 -18.81 0.88 -5.37
CA ASP A 256 -20.24 0.99 -5.10
C ASP A 256 -20.66 2.36 -4.53
N LYS A 257 -19.74 3.08 -3.88
CA LYS A 257 -20.00 4.39 -3.25
C LYS A 257 -19.70 5.60 -4.14
N GLN A 258 -19.33 5.39 -5.41
CA GLN A 258 -19.03 6.49 -6.33
C GLN A 258 -20.21 7.43 -6.54
N LYS A 259 -21.45 6.93 -6.38
CA LYS A 259 -22.70 7.69 -6.58
C LYS A 259 -22.98 8.76 -5.53
N LEU A 260 -22.27 8.78 -4.40
CA LEU A 260 -22.68 9.56 -3.22
C LEU A 260 -22.04 10.94 -3.06
N ASN A 261 -20.99 11.29 -3.82
CA ASN A 261 -20.32 12.58 -3.66
C ASN A 261 -19.98 13.20 -5.03
N ASN A 262 -20.73 14.24 -5.41
CA ASN A 262 -20.49 15.10 -6.60
C ASN A 262 -19.17 15.89 -6.55
N LYS A 263 -18.19 15.49 -5.74
CA LYS A 263 -16.90 16.15 -5.65
C LYS A 263 -16.03 15.60 -6.77
N LEU A 264 -15.72 16.46 -7.75
CA LEU A 264 -14.77 16.17 -8.80
C LEU A 264 -13.39 15.91 -8.17
N CYS A 265 -12.88 14.69 -8.33
CA CYS A 265 -11.56 14.27 -7.87
C CYS A 265 -10.71 13.87 -9.08
N GLY A 266 -9.39 14.06 -8.97
CA GLY A 266 -8.44 13.69 -10.01
C GLY A 266 -7.81 14.90 -10.72
N VAL A 267 -6.76 14.62 -11.51
CA VAL A 267 -6.07 15.64 -12.31
C VAL A 267 -6.79 15.83 -13.66
N LEU A 268 -7.24 17.06 -13.96
CA LEU A 268 -8.18 17.41 -15.04
C LEU A 268 -7.92 16.71 -16.41
N PRO A 269 -6.69 16.62 -16.95
CA PRO A 269 -6.42 15.91 -18.21
C PRO A 269 -6.69 14.40 -18.20
N TYR A 270 -6.89 13.81 -17.03
CA TYR A 270 -7.10 12.37 -16.80
C TYR A 270 -8.55 12.03 -16.41
N ILE A 271 -9.38 13.05 -16.18
CA ILE A 271 -10.79 12.83 -15.82
C ILE A 271 -11.59 12.50 -17.08
N ALA A 272 -12.39 11.44 -16.99
CA ALA A 272 -13.26 11.03 -18.09
C ALA A 272 -14.38 12.07 -18.35
N PRO A 273 -14.78 12.30 -19.61
CA PRO A 273 -15.74 13.34 -19.97
C PRO A 273 -17.11 13.18 -19.30
N GLU A 274 -17.57 11.94 -19.08
CA GLU A 274 -18.81 11.64 -18.37
C GLU A 274 -18.79 12.11 -16.92
N VAL A 275 -17.64 12.01 -16.24
CA VAL A 275 -17.44 12.51 -14.87
C VAL A 275 -17.45 14.04 -14.84
N LEU A 276 -16.82 14.69 -15.82
CA LEU A 276 -16.84 16.16 -15.96
C LEU A 276 -18.25 16.69 -16.24
N ASN A 277 -19.07 15.92 -16.96
CA ASN A 277 -20.45 16.27 -17.31
C ASN A 277 -21.45 15.87 -16.21
N GLY A 278 -21.01 15.25 -15.11
CA GLY A 278 -21.89 14.79 -14.03
C GLY A 278 -22.81 13.62 -14.41
N ILE A 279 -22.47 12.87 -15.45
CA ILE A 279 -23.21 11.71 -15.93
C ILE A 279 -22.53 10.46 -15.35
N LEU A 280 -23.03 9.96 -14.23
CA LEU A 280 -22.60 8.67 -13.64
C LEU A 280 -23.70 7.64 -13.91
N GLU A 281 -23.40 6.56 -14.63
CA GLU A 281 -24.29 5.38 -14.77
C GLU A 281 -24.40 4.57 -13.45
#